data_AF-A0A928YSD4-F1
#
_entry.id   AF-A0A928YSD4-F1
#
_cell.length_a   1.000
_cell.length_b   1.000
_cell.length_c   1.000
_cell.angle_alpha   90.00
_cell.angle_beta   90.00
_cell.angle_gamma   90.00
#
_symmetry.space_group_name_H-M   'P 1'
#
loop_
_entity.id
_entity.type
_entity.pdbx_description
1 polymer ?
#
loop_
_entity_poly.entity_id
_entity_poly.type
_entity_poly.pdbx_seq_one_letter_code
_entity_poly.pdbx_strand_id
1 'polypeptide(L)'
;MKKFLEKNKIYFDIVSSVMFGAAALFISLASYNLSKEQLEISKVSTRPHFYIDKVLYKNPETKEYNDSEMNIYNAGAPAYNIDIVHYEFIEVQYYGKDPMTKLLLVSGYYLGQINNYTPNGLISTLKGPGNNGVMAALDFRSLDIAKSRDEYFELKLKLLVAITYSGNNGESTTEYYLDQKQVSRSSVESMITASKEQFPIYLRETTVESILTATNEK
;
A
#
# COMPACT_ATOMS: atom_id res chain seq x y z
N MET A 1 41.13 37.20 -50.74
CA MET A 1 40.34 36.83 -49.53
C MET A 1 39.48 38.00 -49.03
N LYS A 2 40.06 39.16 -48.68
CA LYS A 2 39.32 40.36 -48.19
C LYS A 2 38.19 40.85 -49.14
N LYS A 3 38.49 41.06 -50.43
CA LYS A 3 37.49 41.45 -51.45
C LYS A 3 36.37 40.43 -51.68
N PHE A 4 36.64 39.14 -51.48
CA PHE A 4 35.63 38.07 -51.62
C PHE A 4 34.68 38.06 -50.42
N LEU A 5 35.21 38.26 -49.21
CA LEU A 5 34.44 38.41 -47.98
C LEU A 5 33.56 39.66 -48.00
N GLU A 6 34.08 40.80 -48.49
CA GLU A 6 33.28 42.03 -48.63
C GLU A 6 32.13 41.87 -49.64
N LYS A 7 32.38 41.19 -50.76
CA LYS A 7 31.36 40.98 -51.81
C LYS A 7 30.27 39.99 -51.40
N ASN A 8 30.58 39.03 -50.53
CA ASN A 8 29.65 38.00 -50.05
C ASN A 8 29.17 38.23 -48.61
N LYS A 9 29.47 39.39 -48.02
CA LYS A 9 29.16 39.70 -46.61
C LYS A 9 27.69 39.49 -46.28
N ILE A 10 26.79 39.97 -47.14
CA ILE A 10 25.34 39.83 -46.98
C ILE A 10 24.92 38.35 -46.96
N TYR A 11 25.52 37.50 -47.80
CA TYR A 11 25.23 36.07 -47.81
C TYR A 11 25.73 35.38 -46.53
N PHE A 12 26.91 35.76 -46.03
CA PHE A 12 27.40 35.27 -44.73
C PHE A 12 26.51 35.73 -43.57
N ASP A 13 26.03 36.97 -43.56
CA ASP A 13 25.13 37.50 -42.53
C ASP A 13 23.77 36.76 -42.55
N ILE A 14 23.21 36.48 -43.73
CA ILE A 14 21.96 35.72 -43.89
C ILE A 14 22.16 34.27 -43.45
N VAL A 15 23.19 33.59 -43.94
CA VAL A 15 23.46 32.18 -43.61
C VAL A 15 23.75 32.02 -42.11
N SER A 16 24.55 32.92 -41.52
CA SER A 16 24.83 32.89 -40.10
C SER A 16 23.57 33.13 -39.26
N SER A 17 22.70 34.06 -39.66
CA SER A 17 21.41 34.30 -38.98
C SER A 17 20.50 33.08 -39.02
N VAL A 18 20.41 32.38 -40.16
CA VAL A 18 19.64 31.13 -40.28
C VAL A 18 20.24 30.02 -39.41
N MET A 19 21.56 29.89 -39.40
CA MET A 19 22.27 28.92 -38.55
C MET A 19 22.04 29.20 -37.06
N PHE A 20 22.08 30.47 -36.63
CA PHE A 20 21.78 30.86 -35.25
C PHE A 20 20.32 30.61 -34.89
N GLY A 21 19.37 30.86 -35.82
CA GLY A 21 17.96 30.53 -35.62
C GLY A 21 17.73 29.02 -35.46
N ALA A 22 18.38 28.20 -36.30
CA ALA A 22 18.31 26.75 -36.19
C ALA A 22 18.94 26.24 -34.88
N ALA A 23 20.11 26.75 -34.51
CA ALA A 23 20.76 26.43 -33.24
C ALA A 23 19.89 26.81 -32.03
N ALA A 24 19.23 27.96 -32.06
CA ALA A 24 18.31 28.39 -31.01
C ALA A 24 17.10 27.44 -30.88
N LEU A 25 16.55 26.94 -32.00
CA LEU A 25 15.49 25.92 -31.98
C LEU A 25 15.97 24.60 -31.37
N PHE A 26 17.17 24.13 -31.74
CA PHE A 26 17.76 22.93 -31.13
C PHE A 26 17.98 23.09 -29.63
N ILE A 27 18.53 24.22 -29.19
CA ILE A 27 18.74 24.53 -27.77
C ILE A 27 17.40 24.59 -27.03
N SER A 28 16.37 25.18 -27.65
CA SER A 28 15.02 25.25 -27.07
C SER A 28 14.43 23.85 -26.87
N LEU A 29 14.53 22.97 -27.88
CA LEU A 29 14.05 21.59 -27.79
C LEU A 29 14.81 20.77 -26.74
N ALA A 30 16.13 20.90 -26.70
CA ALA A 30 16.95 20.24 -25.69
C ALA A 30 16.61 20.73 -24.27
N SER A 31 16.44 22.04 -24.09
CA SER A 31 16.05 22.63 -22.81
C SER A 31 14.66 22.16 -22.37
N TYR A 32 13.70 22.07 -23.30
CA TYR A 32 12.37 21.56 -23.02
C TYR A 32 12.38 20.10 -22.53
N ASN A 33 13.16 19.23 -23.19
CA ASN A 33 13.30 17.84 -22.77
C ASN A 33 13.96 17.73 -21.40
N LEU A 34 15.01 18.52 -21.13
CA LEU A 34 15.64 18.57 -19.81
C LEU A 34 14.66 19.05 -18.72
N SER A 35 13.86 20.08 -18.98
CA SER A 35 12.85 20.55 -18.05
C SER A 35 11.78 19.50 -17.75
N LYS A 36 11.42 18.67 -18.73
CA LYS A 36 10.51 17.53 -18.50
C LYS A 36 11.11 16.49 -17.57
N GLU A 37 12.35 16.08 -17.80
CA GLU A 37 13.04 15.12 -16.93
C GLU A 37 13.20 15.66 -15.51
N GLN A 38 13.56 16.94 -15.37
CA GLN A 38 13.64 17.60 -14.06
C GLN A 38 12.28 17.63 -13.34
N LEU A 39 11.18 17.85 -14.08
CA LEU A 39 9.84 17.80 -13.51
C LEU A 39 9.48 16.38 -13.04
N GLU A 40 9.84 15.34 -13.78
CA GLU A 40 9.61 13.95 -13.35
C GLU A 40 10.42 13.60 -12.10
N ILE A 41 11.71 13.94 -12.08
CA ILE A 41 12.57 13.74 -10.91
C ILE A 41 12.03 14.50 -9.70
N SER A 42 11.62 15.76 -9.89
CA SER A 42 11.01 16.58 -8.84
C SER A 42 9.75 15.90 -8.31
N LYS A 43 8.83 15.47 -9.18
CA LYS A 43 7.62 14.75 -8.79
C LYS A 43 7.90 13.50 -7.96
N VAL A 44 8.93 12.73 -8.30
CA VAL A 44 9.32 11.54 -7.51
C VAL A 44 9.90 11.96 -6.16
N SER A 45 10.78 12.96 -6.13
CA SER A 45 11.42 13.44 -4.90
C SER A 45 10.45 14.11 -3.91
N THR A 46 9.33 14.64 -4.40
CA THR A 46 8.33 15.34 -3.59
C THR A 46 7.13 14.46 -3.23
N ARG A 47 7.20 13.14 -3.44
CA ARG A 47 6.13 12.23 -3.05
C ARG A 47 6.33 11.72 -1.62
N PRO A 48 5.26 11.65 -0.82
CA PRO A 48 5.25 10.84 0.38
C PRO A 48 5.60 9.39 0.05
N HIS A 49 6.22 8.70 1.01
CA HIS A 49 6.56 7.29 0.88
C HIS A 49 6.16 6.59 2.16
N PHE A 50 5.00 5.94 2.12
CA PHE A 50 4.50 5.23 3.28
C PHE A 50 5.09 3.82 3.34
N TYR A 51 5.31 3.35 4.56
CA TYR A 51 5.59 1.94 4.81
C TYR A 51 4.96 1.53 6.12
N ILE A 52 4.70 0.24 6.22
CA ILE A 52 4.04 -0.37 7.37
C ILE A 52 5.00 -1.37 7.98
N ASP A 53 5.19 -1.25 9.29
CA ASP A 53 6.00 -2.16 10.09
C ASP A 53 5.10 -2.92 11.07
N LYS A 54 5.36 -4.22 11.26
CA LYS A 54 4.64 -5.06 12.24
C LYS A 54 5.61 -5.51 13.32
N VAL A 55 5.31 -5.14 14.56
CA VAL A 55 6.09 -5.51 15.73
C VAL A 55 5.28 -6.47 16.59
N LEU A 56 5.94 -7.52 17.09
CA LEU A 56 5.35 -8.44 18.07
C LEU A 56 6.00 -8.21 19.43
N TYR A 57 5.17 -8.05 20.45
CA TYR A 57 5.64 -7.84 21.82
C TYR A 57 5.54 -9.14 22.60
N LYS A 58 6.63 -9.44 23.30
CA LYS A 58 6.70 -10.58 24.21
C LYS A 58 6.02 -10.20 25.52
N ASN A 59 4.97 -10.93 25.88
CA ASN A 59 4.35 -10.81 27.19
C ASN A 59 5.39 -11.20 28.27
N PRO A 60 5.65 -10.33 29.26
CA PRO A 60 6.68 -10.58 30.27
C PRO A 60 6.35 -11.75 31.21
N GLU A 61 5.07 -12.05 31.41
CA GLU A 61 4.57 -13.12 32.28
C GLU A 61 4.53 -14.47 31.55
N THR A 62 3.87 -14.55 30.40
CA THR A 62 3.72 -15.82 29.66
C THR A 62 4.92 -16.15 28.78
N LYS A 63 5.81 -15.19 28.52
CA LYS A 63 6.93 -15.28 27.57
C LYS A 63 6.50 -15.54 26.12
N GLU A 64 5.23 -15.34 25.78
CA GLU A 64 4.67 -15.53 24.44
C GLU A 64 4.55 -14.21 23.67
N TYR A 65 4.59 -14.27 22.35
CA TYR A 65 4.45 -13.10 21.45
C TYR A 65 2.99 -12.86 21.06
N ASN A 66 2.15 -12.64 22.07
CA ASN A 66 0.70 -12.57 21.88
C ASN A 66 0.19 -11.20 21.44
N ASP A 67 0.96 -10.15 21.72
CA ASP A 67 0.59 -8.78 21.39
C ASP A 67 1.22 -8.38 20.06
N SER A 68 0.44 -7.70 19.22
CA SER A 68 0.95 -7.13 17.98
C SER A 68 0.67 -5.63 17.89
N GLU A 69 1.61 -4.93 17.29
CA GLU A 69 1.45 -3.54 16.90
C GLU A 69 1.80 -3.39 15.44
N MET A 70 1.10 -2.48 14.78
CA MET A 70 1.41 -2.09 13.43
C MET A 70 1.62 -0.59 13.37
N ASN A 71 2.79 -0.21 12.89
CA ASN A 71 3.22 1.18 12.79
C ASN A 71 3.21 1.60 11.33
N ILE A 72 2.54 2.71 11.05
CA ILE A 72 2.45 3.30 9.72
C ILE A 72 3.32 4.55 9.73
N TYR A 73 4.31 4.56 8.84
CA TYR A 73 5.28 5.63 8.73
C TYR A 73 5.18 6.31 7.38
N ASN A 74 5.60 7.57 7.32
CA ASN A 74 6.01 8.24 6.08
C ASN A 74 7.51 8.54 6.20
N ALA A 75 8.30 8.14 5.21
CA ALA A 75 9.72 8.48 5.09
C ALA A 75 10.03 9.36 3.87
N GLY A 76 9.02 9.74 3.10
CA GLY A 76 9.14 10.59 1.94
C GLY A 76 8.87 12.06 2.25
N ALA A 77 8.37 12.78 1.26
CA ALA A 77 7.94 14.16 1.42
C ALA A 77 6.73 14.27 2.38
N PRO A 78 6.49 15.46 2.97
CA PRO A 78 5.34 15.69 3.84
C PRO A 78 4.00 15.32 3.19
N ALA A 79 3.15 14.63 3.95
CA ALA A 79 1.77 14.35 3.59
C ALA A 79 0.82 15.10 4.54
N TYR A 80 -0.31 15.56 4.01
CA TYR A 80 -1.31 16.32 4.76
C TYR A 80 -2.68 15.66 4.65
N ASN A 81 -3.59 16.01 5.57
CA ASN A 81 -4.96 15.48 5.61
C ASN A 81 -5.00 13.94 5.54
N ILE A 82 -4.12 13.30 6.31
CA ILE A 82 -3.93 11.85 6.26
C ILE A 82 -5.12 11.17 6.97
N ASP A 83 -5.81 10.31 6.23
CA ASP A 83 -6.84 9.40 6.72
C ASP A 83 -6.39 7.95 6.52
N ILE A 84 -6.52 7.14 7.57
CA ILE A 84 -6.05 5.76 7.59
C ILE A 84 -7.21 4.88 8.02
N VAL A 85 -7.62 4.01 7.10
CA VAL A 85 -8.64 2.99 7.34
C VAL A 85 -7.97 1.62 7.18
N HIS A 86 -8.33 0.68 8.04
CA HIS A 86 -7.87 -0.70 7.95
C HIS A 86 -9.05 -1.66 7.99
N TYR A 87 -8.87 -2.80 7.33
CA TYR A 87 -9.82 -3.91 7.28
C TYR A 87 -9.08 -5.21 7.53
N GLU A 88 -9.69 -6.06 8.33
CA GLU A 88 -9.13 -7.33 8.76
C GLU A 88 -9.96 -8.44 8.13
N PHE A 89 -9.30 -9.41 7.53
CA PHE A 89 -9.96 -10.58 6.94
C PHE A 89 -9.31 -11.86 7.44
N ILE A 90 -10.13 -12.88 7.62
CA ILE A 90 -9.65 -14.26 7.62
C ILE A 90 -9.83 -14.77 6.19
N GLU A 91 -8.71 -15.05 5.55
CA GLU A 91 -8.65 -15.78 4.30
C GLU A 91 -8.68 -17.28 4.61
N VAL A 92 -9.68 -17.97 4.08
CA VAL A 92 -9.83 -19.42 4.17
C VAL A 92 -9.46 -20.02 2.83
N GLN A 93 -8.34 -20.73 2.78
CA GLN A 93 -7.89 -21.45 1.59
C GLN A 93 -8.26 -22.92 1.74
N TYR A 94 -9.19 -23.40 0.91
CA TYR A 94 -9.58 -24.79 0.85
C TYR A 94 -8.71 -25.55 -0.15
N TYR A 95 -8.15 -26.66 0.29
CA TYR A 95 -7.32 -27.54 -0.50
C TYR A 95 -8.03 -28.89 -0.62
N GLY A 96 -8.50 -29.18 -1.82
CA GLY A 96 -9.26 -30.38 -2.09
C GLY A 96 -9.51 -30.54 -3.58
N LYS A 97 -10.60 -31.25 -3.92
CA LYS A 97 -10.96 -31.50 -5.32
C LYS A 97 -11.29 -30.21 -6.08
N ASP A 98 -11.89 -29.24 -5.39
CA ASP A 98 -12.24 -27.92 -5.93
C ASP A 98 -11.59 -26.82 -5.05
N PRO A 99 -10.32 -26.46 -5.31
CA PRO A 99 -9.63 -25.44 -4.52
C PRO A 99 -10.33 -24.09 -4.63
N MET A 100 -10.55 -23.44 -3.49
CA MET A 100 -11.21 -22.14 -3.45
C MET A 100 -10.69 -21.31 -2.28
N THR A 101 -10.68 -20.00 -2.47
CA THR A 101 -10.33 -19.02 -1.44
C THR A 101 -11.57 -18.22 -1.09
N LYS A 102 -11.90 -18.13 0.19
CA LYS A 102 -12.95 -17.25 0.72
C LYS A 102 -12.36 -16.22 1.67
N LEU A 103 -12.93 -15.02 1.63
CA LEU A 103 -12.57 -13.92 2.51
C LEU A 103 -13.73 -13.64 3.45
N LEU A 104 -13.43 -13.68 4.74
CA LEU A 104 -14.37 -13.36 5.81
C LEU A 104 -13.90 -12.10 6.52
N LEU A 105 -14.69 -11.05 6.47
CA LEU A 105 -14.41 -9.81 7.18
C LEU A 105 -14.50 -10.07 8.69
N VAL A 106 -13.44 -9.71 9.41
CA VAL A 106 -13.38 -9.82 10.86
C VAL A 106 -13.12 -8.45 11.48
N SER A 107 -13.43 -8.33 12.76
CA SER A 107 -13.14 -7.15 13.57
C SER A 107 -12.52 -7.56 14.89
N GLY A 108 -11.56 -6.75 15.35
CA GLY A 108 -11.00 -6.83 16.68
C GLY A 108 -9.66 -7.57 16.78
N TYR A 109 -8.96 -7.78 15.65
CA TYR A 109 -7.55 -8.10 15.70
C TYR A 109 -6.76 -6.87 16.21
N TYR A 110 -6.89 -5.71 15.56
CA TYR A 110 -6.43 -4.42 16.06
C TYR A 110 -7.60 -3.66 16.71
N LEU A 111 -7.57 -3.54 18.03
CA LEU A 111 -8.65 -2.96 18.82
C LEU A 111 -8.53 -1.44 19.02
N GLY A 112 -7.35 -0.88 18.77
CA GLY A 112 -7.10 0.55 18.95
C GLY A 112 -6.21 1.11 17.86
N GLN A 113 -6.47 2.36 17.49
CA GLN A 113 -5.67 3.14 16.55
C GLN A 113 -5.28 4.46 17.21
N ILE A 114 -3.98 4.74 17.27
CA ILE A 114 -3.43 6.00 17.78
C ILE A 114 -2.86 6.75 16.59
N ASN A 115 -3.50 7.85 16.22
CA ASN A 115 -3.04 8.69 15.11
C ASN A 115 -2.20 9.86 15.66
N ASN A 116 -0.95 9.93 15.24
CA ASN A 116 -0.04 11.03 15.58
C ASN A 116 -0.15 12.19 14.58
N TYR A 117 -0.70 11.94 13.38
CA TYR A 117 -0.92 12.93 12.31
C TYR A 117 0.32 13.74 11.92
N THR A 118 1.51 13.20 12.16
CA THR A 118 2.77 13.85 11.80
C THR A 118 2.94 13.84 10.28
N PRO A 119 3.30 14.96 9.63
CA PRO A 119 3.51 15.00 8.18
C PRO A 119 4.61 14.06 7.67
N ASN A 120 5.56 13.70 8.54
CA ASN A 120 6.68 12.78 8.31
C ASN A 120 6.96 11.99 9.59
N GLY A 121 7.48 10.76 9.50
CA GLY A 121 7.73 9.88 10.63
C GLY A 121 6.55 8.96 10.94
N LEU A 122 6.33 8.64 12.23
CA LEU A 122 5.28 7.72 12.69
C LEU A 122 3.91 8.39 12.65
N ILE A 123 3.08 8.02 11.69
CA ILE A 123 1.76 8.62 11.46
C ILE A 123 0.70 7.98 12.34
N SER A 124 0.70 6.66 12.43
CA SER A 124 -0.33 5.93 13.18
C SER A 124 0.20 4.61 13.71
N THR A 125 -0.35 4.19 14.84
CA THR A 125 -0.09 2.90 15.44
C THR A 125 -1.40 2.18 15.71
N LEU A 126 -1.54 0.98 15.15
CA LEU A 126 -2.61 0.03 15.47
C LEU A 126 -2.14 -0.90 16.58
N LYS A 127 -2.99 -1.15 17.57
CA LYS A 127 -2.70 -1.96 18.77
C LYS A 127 -3.62 -3.18 18.82
N GLY A 128 -3.01 -4.36 18.94
CA GLY A 128 -3.69 -5.65 18.99
C GLY A 128 -3.23 -6.49 20.17
N PRO A 129 -3.74 -6.25 21.39
CA PRO A 129 -3.32 -7.00 22.58
C PRO A 129 -3.86 -8.43 22.56
N GLY A 130 -3.01 -9.43 22.76
CA GLY A 130 -3.36 -10.84 22.85
C GLY A 130 -3.91 -11.47 21.56
N ASN A 131 -3.89 -10.76 20.44
CA ASN A 131 -4.59 -11.15 19.21
C ASN A 131 -3.86 -12.26 18.43
N ASN A 132 -2.53 -12.34 18.53
CA ASN A 132 -1.78 -13.43 17.92
C ASN A 132 -2.08 -14.76 18.59
N GLY A 133 -2.31 -14.77 19.90
CA GLY A 133 -2.71 -15.97 20.63
C GLY A 133 -4.08 -16.48 20.15
N VAL A 134 -5.01 -15.57 19.87
CA VAL A 134 -6.32 -15.91 19.30
C VAL A 134 -6.18 -16.53 17.91
N MET A 135 -5.41 -15.91 17.01
CA MET A 135 -5.17 -16.48 15.68
C MET A 135 -4.45 -17.83 15.75
N ALA A 136 -3.43 -17.97 16.60
CA ALA A 136 -2.73 -19.24 16.78
C ALA A 136 -3.68 -20.34 17.29
N ALA A 137 -4.60 -20.03 18.20
CA ALA A 137 -5.60 -20.98 18.68
C ALA A 137 -6.56 -21.42 17.55
N LEU A 138 -6.98 -20.49 16.68
CA LEU A 138 -7.79 -20.81 15.50
C LEU A 138 -7.02 -21.73 14.54
N ASP A 139 -5.75 -21.42 14.26
CA ASP A 139 -4.89 -22.24 13.40
C ASP A 139 -4.72 -23.66 13.95
N PHE A 140 -4.38 -23.82 15.23
CA PHE A 140 -4.27 -25.15 15.84
C PHE A 140 -5.60 -25.92 15.78
N ARG A 141 -6.72 -25.25 16.08
CA ARG A 141 -8.04 -25.88 16.02
C ARG A 141 -8.42 -26.30 14.59
N SER A 142 -8.02 -25.53 13.58
CA SER A 142 -8.25 -25.86 12.17
C SER A 142 -7.55 -27.15 11.76
N LEU A 143 -6.33 -27.37 12.24
CA LEU A 143 -5.57 -28.60 11.99
C LEU A 143 -6.23 -29.82 12.64
N ASP A 144 -6.80 -29.67 13.84
CA ASP A 144 -7.52 -30.76 14.50
C ASP A 144 -8.80 -31.14 13.75
N ILE A 145 -9.55 -30.14 13.26
CA ILE A 145 -10.75 -30.39 12.45
C ILE A 145 -10.39 -31.02 11.11
N ALA A 146 -9.36 -30.52 10.44
CA ALA A 146 -8.89 -31.06 9.16
C ALA A 146 -8.57 -32.56 9.26
N LYS A 147 -7.86 -32.97 10.33
CA LYS A 147 -7.57 -34.39 10.61
C LYS A 147 -8.83 -35.23 10.81
N SER A 148 -9.87 -34.66 11.44
CA SER A 148 -11.12 -35.38 11.73
C SER A 148 -12.06 -35.52 10.53
N ARG A 149 -11.96 -34.62 9.54
CA ARG A 149 -12.88 -34.53 8.39
C ARG A 149 -12.27 -34.97 7.06
N ASP A 150 -10.95 -35.21 7.00
CA ASP A 150 -10.20 -35.44 5.76
C ASP A 150 -10.34 -34.28 4.75
N GLU A 151 -10.51 -33.06 5.27
CA GLU A 151 -10.63 -31.82 4.50
C GLU A 151 -9.51 -30.88 4.95
N TYR A 152 -8.60 -30.49 4.05
CA TYR A 152 -7.52 -29.57 4.37
C TYR A 152 -7.92 -28.14 4.02
N PHE A 153 -7.81 -27.24 5.00
CA PHE A 153 -7.96 -25.81 4.79
C PHE A 153 -6.95 -25.05 5.65
N GLU A 154 -6.56 -23.88 5.20
CA GLU A 154 -5.65 -22.98 5.91
C GLU A 154 -6.34 -21.65 6.18
N LEU A 155 -6.18 -21.15 7.41
CA LEU A 155 -6.64 -19.85 7.83
C LEU A 155 -5.46 -18.87 7.79
N LYS A 156 -5.66 -17.71 7.16
CA LYS A 156 -4.66 -16.63 7.15
C LYS A 156 -5.31 -15.32 7.51
N LEU A 157 -4.76 -14.62 8.49
CA LEU A 157 -5.11 -13.23 8.68
C LEU A 157 -4.54 -12.39 7.53
N LYS A 158 -5.40 -11.58 6.92
CA LYS A 158 -5.05 -10.58 5.91
C LYS A 158 -5.43 -9.20 6.42
N LEU A 159 -4.49 -8.27 6.36
CA LEU A 159 -4.76 -6.89 6.70
C LEU A 159 -4.64 -5.99 5.47
N LEU A 160 -5.74 -5.34 5.13
CA LEU A 160 -5.79 -4.28 4.13
C LEU A 160 -5.76 -2.92 4.84
N VAL A 161 -4.78 -2.09 4.52
CA VAL A 161 -4.70 -0.70 4.98
C VAL A 161 -4.84 0.23 3.78
N ALA A 162 -5.76 1.18 3.86
CA ALA A 162 -5.94 2.25 2.89
C ALA A 162 -5.50 3.57 3.52
N ILE A 163 -4.52 4.23 2.90
CA ILE A 163 -3.98 5.52 3.35
C ILE A 163 -4.40 6.56 2.30
N THR A 164 -5.28 7.48 2.69
CA THR A 164 -5.68 8.62 1.86
C THR A 164 -4.98 9.88 2.35
N TYR A 165 -4.39 10.67 1.46
CA TYR A 165 -3.62 11.86 1.83
C TYR A 165 -3.60 12.89 0.70
N SER A 166 -3.26 14.13 1.06
CA SER A 166 -2.96 15.21 0.11
C SER A 166 -1.45 15.45 0.02
N GLY A 167 -0.92 15.47 -1.20
CA GLY A 167 0.48 15.86 -1.46
C GLY A 167 0.66 17.38 -1.51
N ASN A 168 1.88 17.83 -1.84
CA ASN A 168 2.21 19.26 -1.98
C ASN A 168 1.41 19.98 -3.08
N ASN A 169 0.90 19.25 -4.07
CA ASN A 169 0.04 19.79 -5.12
C ASN A 169 -1.44 19.91 -4.71
N GLY A 170 -1.79 19.47 -3.49
CA GLY A 170 -3.17 19.49 -2.97
C GLY A 170 -4.08 18.39 -3.51
N GLU A 171 -3.60 17.53 -4.41
CA GLU A 171 -4.40 16.41 -4.92
C GLU A 171 -4.50 15.29 -3.89
N SER A 172 -5.71 14.75 -3.72
CA SER A 172 -5.95 13.60 -2.84
C SER A 172 -5.61 12.31 -3.56
N THR A 173 -4.80 11.47 -2.91
CA THR A 173 -4.38 10.16 -3.40
C THR A 173 -4.65 9.10 -2.33
N THR A 174 -5.05 7.90 -2.76
CA THR A 174 -5.20 6.74 -1.88
C THR A 174 -4.22 5.65 -2.30
N GLU A 175 -3.43 5.18 -1.34
CA GLU A 175 -2.55 4.02 -1.49
C GLU A 175 -3.06 2.85 -0.65
N TYR A 176 -2.85 1.64 -1.16
CA TYR A 176 -3.32 0.40 -0.53
C TYR A 176 -2.13 -0.48 -0.14
N TYR A 177 -2.21 -1.08 1.04
CA TYR A 177 -1.21 -1.98 1.58
C TYR A 177 -1.87 -3.27 2.03
N LEU A 178 -1.36 -4.42 1.57
CA LEU A 178 -1.78 -5.75 2.00
C LEU A 178 -0.61 -6.42 2.73
N ASP A 179 -0.82 -6.79 3.99
CA ASP A 179 0.19 -7.44 4.84
C ASP A 179 1.55 -6.71 4.84
N GLN A 180 1.51 -5.37 4.95
CA GLN A 180 2.65 -4.41 4.90
C GLN A 180 3.16 -4.05 3.50
N LYS A 181 2.75 -4.74 2.44
CA LYS A 181 3.23 -4.48 1.08
C LYS A 181 2.28 -3.55 0.33
N GLN A 182 2.83 -2.51 -0.30
CA GLN A 182 2.05 -1.66 -1.19
C GLN A 182 1.54 -2.48 -2.39
N VAL A 183 0.26 -2.33 -2.71
CA VAL A 183 -0.42 -3.07 -3.79
C VAL A 183 -1.30 -2.12 -4.60
N SER A 184 -1.60 -2.49 -5.84
CA SER A 184 -2.55 -1.72 -6.65
C SER A 184 -3.97 -1.93 -6.15
N ARG A 185 -4.83 -0.93 -6.35
CA ARG A 185 -6.27 -1.02 -6.04
C ARG A 185 -6.92 -2.27 -6.66
N SER A 186 -6.58 -2.57 -7.92
CA SER A 186 -7.12 -3.72 -8.64
C SER A 186 -6.82 -5.06 -7.95
N SER A 187 -5.69 -5.19 -7.25
CA SER A 187 -5.32 -6.42 -6.54
C SER A 187 -6.13 -6.64 -5.27
N VAL A 188 -6.77 -5.60 -4.74
CA VAL A 188 -7.53 -5.64 -3.47
C VAL A 188 -9.01 -5.29 -3.66
N GLU A 189 -9.49 -5.16 -4.89
CA GLU A 189 -10.87 -4.73 -5.16
C GLU A 189 -11.89 -5.69 -4.54
N SER A 190 -11.63 -7.00 -4.54
CA SER A 190 -12.50 -7.99 -3.89
C SER A 190 -12.59 -7.78 -2.37
N MET A 191 -11.49 -7.42 -1.72
CA MET A 191 -11.46 -7.09 -0.28
C MET A 191 -12.18 -5.76 -0.01
N ILE A 192 -12.01 -4.76 -0.87
CA ILE A 192 -12.72 -3.47 -0.77
C ILE A 192 -14.23 -3.66 -0.92
N THR A 193 -14.67 -4.54 -1.82
CA THR A 193 -16.08 -4.88 -1.99
C THR A 193 -16.58 -5.64 -0.76
N ALA A 194 -15.86 -6.67 -0.32
CA ALA A 194 -16.20 -7.44 0.87
C ALA A 194 -16.31 -6.57 2.13
N SER A 195 -15.47 -5.55 2.30
CA SER A 195 -15.54 -4.65 3.47
C SER A 195 -16.78 -3.76 3.51
N LYS A 196 -17.49 -3.62 2.38
CA LYS A 196 -18.74 -2.86 2.28
C LYS A 196 -19.99 -3.74 2.38
N GLU A 197 -19.87 -4.99 1.93
CA GLU A 197 -21.01 -5.90 1.80
C GLU A 197 -21.15 -6.87 2.98
N GLN A 198 -20.04 -7.22 3.65
CA GLN A 198 -20.05 -8.15 4.77
C GLN A 198 -20.19 -7.41 6.11
N PHE A 199 -20.96 -7.99 7.02
CA PHE A 199 -20.91 -7.60 8.42
C PHE A 199 -19.71 -8.30 9.09
N PRO A 200 -18.83 -7.54 9.77
CA PRO A 200 -17.67 -8.14 10.39
C PRO A 200 -18.09 -9.06 11.54
N ILE A 201 -17.46 -10.23 11.63
CA ILE A 201 -17.56 -11.06 12.83
C ILE A 201 -16.45 -10.69 13.82
N TYR A 202 -16.74 -10.74 15.11
CA TYR A 202 -15.76 -10.43 16.14
C TYR A 202 -14.75 -11.57 16.30
N LEU A 203 -13.46 -11.28 16.10
CA LEU A 203 -12.40 -12.28 16.08
C LEU A 203 -12.36 -13.12 17.38
N ARG A 204 -12.56 -12.48 18.53
CA ARG A 204 -12.52 -13.15 19.84
C ARG A 204 -13.70 -14.09 20.10
N GLU A 205 -14.80 -13.89 19.39
CA GLU A 205 -16.01 -14.72 19.48
C GLU A 205 -16.04 -15.77 18.35
N THR A 206 -15.09 -15.68 17.42
CA THR A 206 -15.02 -16.54 16.25
C THR A 206 -14.44 -17.90 16.62
N THR A 207 -15.04 -18.97 16.09
CA THR A 207 -14.51 -20.34 16.15
C THR A 207 -14.22 -20.85 14.74
N VAL A 208 -13.46 -21.92 14.62
CA VAL A 208 -13.20 -22.51 13.30
C VAL A 208 -14.51 -23.02 12.68
N GLU A 209 -15.42 -23.57 13.49
CA GLU A 209 -16.73 -24.01 13.05
C GLU A 209 -17.60 -22.84 12.55
N SER A 210 -17.55 -21.67 13.20
CA SER A 210 -18.27 -20.48 12.73
C SER A 210 -17.68 -19.94 11.43
N ILE A 211 -16.35 -19.94 11.29
CA ILE A 211 -15.66 -19.58 10.04
C ILE A 211 -16.13 -20.50 8.92
N LEU A 212 -16.02 -21.81 9.12
CA LEU A 212 -16.41 -22.80 8.12
C LEU A 212 -17.88 -22.71 7.75
N THR A 213 -18.77 -22.38 8.69
CA THR A 213 -20.20 -22.19 8.40
C THR A 213 -20.41 -20.97 7.50
N ALA A 214 -19.83 -19.83 7.89
CA ALA A 214 -19.90 -18.60 7.10
C ALA A 214 -19.26 -18.73 5.70
N THR A 215 -18.28 -19.62 5.55
CA THR A 215 -17.61 -19.88 4.27
C THR A 215 -18.11 -21.13 3.54
N ASN A 216 -18.99 -21.96 4.10
CA ASN A 216 -19.55 -23.14 3.41
C ASN A 216 -20.98 -22.91 2.91
N GLU A 217 -21.66 -21.84 3.32
CA GLU A 217 -22.94 -21.48 2.71
C GLU A 217 -22.72 -21.17 1.20
N LYS A 218 -23.39 -22.00 0.39
CA LYS A 218 -23.63 -21.85 -1.04
C LYS A 218 -25.07 -21.37 -1.21
#